data_AF-A0A7X6SPG7-F1
#
_entry.id   AF-A0A7X6SPG7-F1
#
_cell.length_a   1.000
_cell.length_b   1.000
_cell.length_c   1.000
_cell.angle_alpha   90.00
_cell.angle_beta   90.00
_cell.angle_gamma   90.00
#
_symmetry.space_group_name_H-M   'P 1'
#
loop_
_entity.id
_entity.type
_entity.pdbx_description
1 polymer ?
#
loop_
_entity_poly.entity_id
_entity_poly.type
_entity_poly.pdbx_seq_one_letter_code
_entity_poly.pdbx_strand_id
1 'polypeptide(L)'
;MAEKKSFFEWMQNLDRRWIYLIVALAIIIPLLIPYNSDNVTTPPTENVYQMIDSFAGREDRAVLLSFYHDSSVMPELYPMEIAIMRHCFERNIKVFCLSFLPTGAPIIDMAINTVKEDYPNIKSGVDYCNFGYIPAALILPTVIGMGDNIATAVPTDAEGRKTENLPIMKGITNYNEMNLVVEFSGSTAGAYWLVYARPKFGTNIAVGVTAVMAADEYPYLQTGQFIGLLCGLKGAAEYEKLVDVFAAYRAPGEPLEPYFDEEGNKIVPGRSFSKDILNQPEIKDLIKITPQTEAKFSPEEFELFLQTCPEKDQQLLHQVKQSVDGKIVIDIEKLDKNQFSSLT
;
A
#
# COMPACT_ATOMS: atom_id res chain seq x y z
N MET A 1 53.29 28.01 -16.53
CA MET A 1 52.37 26.88 -16.73
C MET A 1 51.77 26.57 -15.37
N ALA A 2 50.49 26.87 -15.15
CA ALA A 2 49.84 26.60 -13.88
C ALA A 2 49.51 25.10 -13.83
N GLU A 3 50.17 24.38 -12.94
CA GLU A 3 49.91 22.98 -12.65
C GLU A 3 48.44 22.81 -12.24
N LYS A 4 47.71 22.03 -13.03
CA LYS A 4 46.31 21.72 -12.78
C LYS A 4 46.29 20.81 -11.55
N LYS A 5 46.11 21.38 -10.35
CA LYS A 5 45.95 20.61 -9.11
C LYS A 5 44.95 19.48 -9.37
N SER A 6 45.32 18.25 -9.03
CA SER A 6 44.46 17.10 -9.25
C SER A 6 43.15 17.32 -8.46
N PHE A 7 42.00 16.98 -9.06
CA PHE A 7 40.69 17.08 -8.39
C PHE A 7 40.70 16.44 -6.98
N PHE A 8 41.51 15.39 -6.84
CA PHE A 8 41.72 14.67 -5.58
C PHE A 8 42.47 15.51 -4.52
N GLU A 9 43.49 16.28 -4.92
CA GLU A 9 44.24 17.17 -4.02
C GLU A 9 43.42 18.40 -3.62
N TRP A 10 42.54 18.86 -4.51
CA TRP A 10 41.58 19.91 -4.19
C TRP A 10 40.54 19.44 -3.16
N MET A 11 40.03 18.21 -3.31
CA MET A 11 39.09 17.62 -2.37
C MET A 11 39.72 17.37 -0.98
N GLN A 12 40.99 16.94 -0.93
CA GLN A 12 41.70 16.72 0.34
C GLN A 12 42.05 18.00 1.11
N ASN A 13 42.22 19.13 0.40
CA ASN A 13 42.50 20.43 1.02
C ASN A 13 41.23 21.25 1.32
N LEU A 14 40.05 20.70 1.07
CA LEU A 14 38.78 21.38 1.28
C LEU A 14 38.51 21.49 2.79
N ASP A 15 38.40 22.72 3.30
CA ASP A 15 38.14 22.95 4.73
C ASP A 15 36.81 22.29 5.12
N ARG A 16 36.86 21.45 6.16
CA ARG A 16 35.72 20.73 6.74
C ARG A 16 34.48 21.60 6.98
N ARG A 17 34.65 22.90 7.21
CA ARG A 17 33.54 23.86 7.37
C ARG A 17 32.64 23.91 6.13
N TRP A 18 33.23 23.90 4.93
CA TRP A 18 32.46 23.89 3.68
C TRP A 18 31.77 22.55 3.46
N ILE A 19 32.39 21.44 3.87
CA ILE A 19 31.75 20.12 3.85
C ILE A 19 30.51 20.12 4.76
N TYR A 20 30.64 20.59 6.01
CA TYR A 20 29.50 20.68 6.93
C TYR A 20 28.41 21.62 6.41
N LEU A 21 28.79 22.72 5.75
CA LEU A 21 27.83 23.67 5.18
C LEU A 21 27.09 23.06 3.99
N ILE A 22 27.77 22.32 3.10
CA ILE A 22 27.15 21.61 1.98
C ILE A 22 26.22 20.50 2.49
N VAL A 23 26.65 19.71 3.49
CA VAL A 23 25.81 18.67 4.11
C VAL A 23 24.60 19.29 4.81
N ALA A 24 24.78 20.39 5.55
CA ALA A 24 23.70 21.11 6.20
C ALA A 24 22.72 21.66 5.15
N LEU A 25 23.20 22.26 4.06
CA LEU A 25 22.35 22.70 2.96
C LEU A 25 21.64 21.52 2.27
N ALA A 26 22.31 20.39 2.07
CA ALA A 26 21.70 19.20 1.49
C ALA A 26 20.57 18.61 2.35
N ILE A 27 20.57 18.87 3.67
CA ILE A 27 19.48 18.50 4.58
C ILE A 27 18.41 19.61 4.65
N ILE A 28 18.83 20.87 4.76
CA ILE A 28 17.92 22.02 4.94
C ILE A 28 17.12 22.31 3.67
N ILE A 29 17.73 22.20 2.48
CA ILE A 29 17.07 22.53 1.20
C ILE A 29 15.85 21.62 0.95
N PRO A 30 15.92 20.28 1.08
CA PRO A 30 14.75 19.41 0.96
C PRO A 30 13.68 19.65 2.03
N LEU A 31 14.03 20.18 3.20
CA LEU A 31 13.08 20.51 4.27
C LEU A 31 12.35 21.84 4.02
N LEU A 32 13.00 22.82 3.38
CA LEU A 32 12.42 24.14 3.08
C LEU A 32 11.60 24.17 1.80
N ILE A 33 11.90 23.28 0.85
CA ILE A 33 11.15 23.16 -0.40
C ILE A 33 10.21 21.97 -0.22
N PRO A 34 8.90 22.19 0.04
CA PRO A 34 7.94 21.08 0.05
C PRO A 34 7.95 20.45 -1.33
N TYR A 35 8.65 19.32 -1.45
CA TYR A 35 8.63 18.52 -2.65
C TYR A 35 7.28 17.82 -2.67
N ASN A 36 6.31 18.50 -3.29
CA ASN A 36 5.03 17.91 -3.64
C ASN A 36 5.30 16.98 -4.83
N SER A 37 5.92 15.84 -4.51
CA SER A 37 6.02 14.73 -5.45
C SER A 37 4.59 14.39 -5.84
N ASP A 38 4.30 14.44 -7.13
CA ASP A 38 3.13 13.76 -7.67
C ASP A 38 3.34 12.26 -7.38
N ASN A 39 2.98 11.83 -6.18
CA ASN A 39 3.10 10.44 -5.75
C ASN A 39 2.10 9.66 -6.58
N VAL A 40 2.58 9.16 -7.71
CA VAL A 40 1.85 8.22 -8.56
C VAL A 40 1.72 6.95 -7.75
N THR A 41 0.48 6.53 -7.53
CA THR A 41 0.18 5.27 -6.88
C THR A 41 0.62 4.12 -7.78
N THR A 42 1.18 3.07 -7.19
CA THR A 42 1.60 1.91 -7.94
C THR A 42 0.48 0.84 -7.92
N PRO A 43 0.30 0.06 -9.00
CA PRO A 43 -0.70 -1.00 -9.04
C PRO A 43 -0.67 -1.96 -7.84
N PRO A 44 0.49 -2.37 -7.30
CA PRO A 44 0.54 -3.24 -6.13
C PRO A 44 -0.09 -2.62 -4.88
N THR A 45 0.12 -1.32 -4.64
CA THR A 45 -0.48 -0.58 -3.52
C THR A 45 -1.99 -0.38 -3.75
N GLU A 46 -2.39 -0.02 -4.98
CA GLU A 46 -3.79 0.12 -5.37
C GLU A 46 -4.58 -1.17 -5.19
N ASN A 47 -4.00 -2.33 -5.51
CA ASN A 47 -4.65 -3.61 -5.31
C ASN A 47 -4.96 -3.89 -3.84
N VAL A 48 -4.04 -3.56 -2.92
CA VAL A 48 -4.30 -3.70 -1.47
C VAL A 48 -5.42 -2.75 -1.04
N TYR A 49 -5.36 -1.49 -1.50
CA TYR A 49 -6.39 -0.50 -1.21
C TYR A 49 -7.77 -0.99 -1.68
N GLN A 50 -7.89 -1.37 -2.95
CA GLN A 50 -9.15 -1.83 -3.54
C GLN A 50 -9.68 -3.09 -2.88
N MET A 51 -8.80 -4.03 -2.50
CA MET A 51 -9.21 -5.23 -1.78
C MET A 51 -9.83 -4.88 -0.42
N ILE A 52 -9.18 -3.99 0.34
CA ILE A 52 -9.70 -3.53 1.63
C ILE A 52 -11.01 -2.75 1.43
N ASP A 53 -11.06 -1.80 0.49
CA ASP A 53 -12.27 -1.00 0.21
C ASP A 53 -13.45 -1.89 -0.23
N SER A 54 -13.19 -3.02 -0.91
CA SER A 54 -14.23 -3.98 -1.29
C SER A 54 -14.94 -4.65 -0.10
N PHE A 55 -14.37 -4.54 1.11
CA PHE A 55 -14.96 -5.05 2.34
C PHE A 55 -15.89 -4.04 3.02
N ALA A 56 -15.93 -2.80 2.56
CA ALA A 56 -16.76 -1.75 3.14
C ALA A 56 -18.24 -2.17 3.19
N GLY A 57 -18.88 -1.96 4.36
CA GLY A 57 -20.28 -2.30 4.58
C GLY A 57 -20.60 -3.79 4.70
N ARG A 58 -19.58 -4.66 4.71
CA ARG A 58 -19.75 -6.12 4.85
C ARG A 58 -19.41 -6.58 6.26
N GLU A 59 -20.38 -7.21 6.93
CA GLU A 59 -20.17 -7.76 8.27
C GLU A 59 -19.45 -9.13 8.27
N ASP A 60 -19.41 -9.80 7.11
CA ASP A 60 -18.78 -11.10 6.84
C ASP A 60 -17.34 -10.97 6.31
N ARG A 61 -16.72 -9.82 6.48
CA ARG A 61 -15.36 -9.54 6.05
C ARG A 61 -14.54 -8.88 7.14
N ALA A 62 -13.29 -9.27 7.23
CA ALA A 62 -12.31 -8.70 8.15
C ALA A 62 -10.90 -8.75 7.56
N VAL A 63 -10.03 -7.87 8.07
CA VAL A 63 -8.60 -7.81 7.72
C VAL A 63 -7.77 -8.19 8.94
N LEU A 64 -6.75 -9.02 8.73
CA LEU A 64 -5.71 -9.30 9.73
C LEU A 64 -4.45 -8.50 9.40
N LEU A 65 -3.99 -7.71 10.34
CA LEU A 65 -2.70 -7.00 10.29
C LEU A 65 -1.69 -7.76 11.16
N SER A 66 -0.65 -8.30 10.53
CA SER A 66 0.45 -9.01 11.19
C SER A 66 1.64 -8.07 11.32
N PHE A 67 1.95 -7.64 12.53
CA PHE A 67 3.05 -6.74 12.85
C PHE A 67 4.31 -7.57 13.09
N TYR A 68 5.07 -7.88 12.04
CA TYR A 68 6.27 -8.71 12.10
C TYR A 68 7.55 -7.86 11.99
N HIS A 69 7.66 -6.84 12.83
CA HIS A 69 8.85 -6.01 12.91
C HIS A 69 9.13 -5.45 14.31
N ASP A 70 10.26 -4.76 14.44
CA ASP A 70 10.65 -4.03 15.64
C ASP A 70 10.78 -2.52 15.36
N SER A 71 11.24 -1.77 16.37
CA SER A 71 11.36 -0.32 16.29
C SER A 71 12.39 0.18 15.28
N SER A 72 13.33 -0.66 14.82
CA SER A 72 14.41 -0.24 13.92
C SER A 72 13.92 0.08 12.50
N VAL A 73 12.86 -0.58 12.04
CA VAL A 73 12.26 -0.40 10.71
C VAL A 73 10.88 0.27 10.77
N MET A 74 10.44 0.63 11.97
CA MET A 74 9.18 1.35 12.22
C MET A 74 9.04 2.63 11.36
N PRO A 75 10.09 3.44 11.12
CA PRO A 75 9.95 4.62 10.26
C PRO A 75 9.44 4.34 8.86
N GLU A 76 9.62 3.12 8.33
CA GLU A 76 9.11 2.74 7.00
C GLU A 76 7.75 2.03 7.07
N LEU A 77 7.54 1.17 8.07
CA LEU A 77 6.38 0.27 8.12
C LEU A 77 5.19 0.85 8.88
N TYR A 78 5.44 1.55 9.98
CA TYR A 78 4.39 2.07 10.85
C TYR A 78 3.44 3.05 10.14
N PRO A 79 3.91 3.96 9.27
CA PRO A 79 3.00 4.78 8.47
C PRO A 79 2.04 3.95 7.59
N MET A 80 2.46 2.79 7.08
CA MET A 80 1.57 1.89 6.32
C MET A 80 0.48 1.28 7.20
N GLU A 81 0.86 0.85 8.40
CA GLU A 81 -0.04 0.26 9.40
C GLU A 81 -1.13 1.27 9.79
N ILE A 82 -0.72 2.50 10.10
CA ILE A 82 -1.63 3.61 10.40
C ILE A 82 -2.56 3.90 9.22
N ALA A 83 -2.02 4.02 8.01
CA ALA A 83 -2.82 4.32 6.82
C ALA A 83 -3.90 3.25 6.54
N ILE A 84 -3.53 1.97 6.65
CA ILE A 84 -4.45 0.84 6.49
C ILE A 84 -5.48 0.80 7.61
N MET A 85 -5.08 1.00 8.87
CA MET A 85 -6.02 1.02 10.00
C MET A 85 -7.03 2.17 9.88
N ARG A 86 -6.57 3.38 9.52
CA ARG A 86 -7.45 4.52 9.25
C ARG A 86 -8.46 4.18 8.15
N HIS A 87 -8.00 3.62 7.04
CA HIS A 87 -8.88 3.21 5.94
C HIS A 87 -9.93 2.19 6.40
N CYS A 88 -9.53 1.18 7.16
CA CYS A 88 -10.47 0.17 7.67
C CYS A 88 -11.54 0.81 8.56
N PHE A 89 -11.17 1.67 9.52
CA PHE A 89 -12.15 2.28 10.41
C PHE A 89 -13.03 3.31 9.72
N GLU A 90 -12.48 4.07 8.77
CA GLU A 90 -13.24 4.98 7.90
C GLU A 90 -14.36 4.26 7.13
N ARG A 91 -14.10 3.00 6.74
CA ARG A 91 -15.04 2.14 6.00
C ARG A 91 -15.83 1.17 6.89
N ASN A 92 -15.74 1.30 8.22
CA ASN A 92 -16.35 0.39 9.20
C ASN A 92 -15.99 -1.09 8.96
N ILE A 93 -14.74 -1.37 8.59
CA ILE A 93 -14.20 -2.71 8.37
C ILE A 93 -13.57 -3.21 9.67
N LYS A 94 -13.90 -4.46 10.04
CA LYS A 94 -13.34 -5.11 11.23
C LYS A 94 -11.86 -5.40 11.07
N VAL A 95 -11.05 -4.97 12.05
CA VAL A 95 -9.59 -5.14 12.05
C VAL A 95 -9.13 -6.10 13.13
N PHE A 96 -8.32 -7.08 12.78
CA PHE A 96 -7.63 -7.95 13.71
C PHE A 96 -6.14 -7.66 13.66
N CYS A 97 -5.47 -7.71 14.79
CA CYS A 97 -4.02 -7.49 14.87
C CYS A 97 -3.35 -8.63 15.63
N LEU A 98 -2.17 -9.05 15.19
CA LEU A 98 -1.29 -9.94 15.94
C LEU A 98 0.17 -9.61 15.65
N SER A 99 1.05 -10.11 16.51
CA SER A 99 2.48 -10.12 16.26
C SER A 99 3.07 -11.47 16.65
N PHE A 100 4.01 -11.96 15.86
CA PHE A 100 4.84 -13.11 16.22
C PHE A 100 6.20 -12.70 16.83
N LEU A 101 6.42 -11.40 17.01
CA LEU A 101 7.56 -10.83 17.71
C LEU A 101 7.11 -10.20 19.04
N PRO A 102 7.88 -10.38 20.13
CA PRO A 102 7.54 -9.75 21.41
C PRO A 102 7.56 -8.21 21.32
N THR A 103 8.35 -7.66 20.40
CA THR A 103 8.44 -6.21 20.13
C THR A 103 7.23 -5.66 19.36
N GLY A 104 6.49 -6.49 18.63
CA GLY A 104 5.36 -6.03 17.82
C GLY A 104 4.10 -5.73 18.64
N ALA A 105 3.87 -6.43 19.76
CA ALA A 105 2.70 -6.17 20.62
C ALA A 105 2.57 -4.70 21.09
N PRO A 106 3.61 -4.06 21.65
CA PRO A 106 3.52 -2.64 22.00
C PRO A 106 3.39 -1.71 20.78
N ILE A 107 3.84 -2.13 19.59
CA ILE A 107 3.67 -1.37 18.35
C ILE A 107 2.20 -1.40 17.90
N ILE A 108 1.53 -2.56 18.02
CA ILE A 108 0.09 -2.67 17.75
C ILE A 108 -0.69 -1.73 18.67
N ASP A 109 -0.42 -1.74 19.98
CA ASP A 109 -1.09 -0.85 20.93
C ASP A 109 -0.82 0.63 20.60
N MET A 110 0.40 0.96 20.19
CA MET A 110 0.75 2.30 19.72
C MET A 110 -0.05 2.67 18.46
N ALA A 111 -0.14 1.78 17.46
CA ALA A 111 -0.89 2.03 16.23
C ALA A 111 -2.38 2.24 16.50
N ILE A 112 -3.00 1.37 17.31
CA ILE A 112 -4.40 1.52 17.71
C ILE A 112 -4.64 2.85 18.43
N ASN A 113 -3.78 3.22 19.38
CA ASN A 113 -3.94 4.46 20.13
C ASN A 113 -3.79 5.70 19.25
N THR A 114 -2.83 5.72 18.32
CA THR A 114 -2.68 6.80 17.35
C THR A 114 -3.94 6.96 16.51
N VAL A 115 -4.48 5.86 15.96
CA VAL A 115 -5.68 5.94 15.10
C VAL A 115 -6.93 6.29 15.90
N LYS A 116 -7.02 5.93 17.18
CA LYS A 116 -8.13 6.35 18.06
C LYS A 116 -8.21 7.85 18.28
N GLU A 117 -7.12 8.61 18.09
CA GLU A 117 -7.16 10.07 18.16
C GLU A 117 -8.09 10.64 17.07
N ASP A 118 -8.06 10.03 15.88
CA ASP A 118 -8.92 10.41 14.75
C ASP A 118 -10.29 9.72 14.80
N TYR A 119 -10.36 8.51 15.37
CA TYR A 119 -11.57 7.67 15.43
C TYR A 119 -11.95 7.29 16.87
N PRO A 120 -12.39 8.25 17.72
CA PRO A 120 -12.60 8.00 19.15
C PRO A 120 -13.75 7.03 19.47
N ASN A 121 -14.64 6.76 18.50
CA ASN A 121 -15.82 5.91 18.69
C ASN A 121 -15.53 4.41 18.53
N ILE A 122 -14.34 4.02 18.01
CA ILE A 122 -14.02 2.60 17.79
C ILE A 122 -13.84 1.85 19.11
N LYS A 123 -14.40 0.65 19.19
CA LYS A 123 -14.47 -0.16 20.41
C LYS A 123 -13.72 -1.47 20.26
N SER A 124 -12.87 -1.75 21.24
CA SER A 124 -12.15 -3.03 21.36
C SER A 124 -13.13 -4.19 21.51
N GLY A 125 -12.93 -5.26 20.74
CA GLY A 125 -13.79 -6.44 20.71
C GLY A 125 -15.07 -6.26 19.88
N VAL A 126 -15.29 -5.09 19.27
CA VAL A 126 -16.42 -4.82 18.36
C VAL A 126 -15.90 -4.45 16.98
N ASP A 127 -15.09 -3.38 16.89
CA ASP A 127 -14.57 -2.83 15.63
C ASP A 127 -13.16 -3.34 15.34
N TYR A 128 -12.37 -3.58 16.40
CA TYR A 128 -11.05 -4.19 16.28
C TYR A 128 -10.78 -5.22 17.38
N CYS A 129 -9.86 -6.15 17.13
CA CYS A 129 -9.38 -7.13 18.11
C CYS A 129 -7.86 -7.26 18.04
N ASN A 130 -7.17 -6.92 19.13
CA ASN A 130 -5.74 -7.15 19.27
C ASN A 130 -5.48 -8.51 19.94
N PHE A 131 -4.92 -9.47 19.21
CA PHE A 131 -4.46 -10.75 19.76
C PHE A 131 -3.13 -10.64 20.52
N GLY A 132 -2.39 -9.55 20.31
CA GLY A 132 -1.12 -9.29 20.96
C GLY A 132 0.01 -10.17 20.42
N TYR A 133 0.95 -10.50 21.31
CA TYR A 133 2.10 -11.33 20.98
C TYR A 133 1.76 -12.82 21.05
N ILE A 134 1.94 -13.52 19.94
CA ILE A 134 1.87 -14.97 19.84
C ILE A 134 3.31 -15.51 19.76
N PRO A 135 3.75 -16.36 20.71
CA PRO A 135 5.09 -16.93 20.70
C PRO A 135 5.45 -17.60 19.37
N ALA A 136 6.70 -17.45 18.93
CA ALA A 136 7.18 -17.99 17.66
C ALA A 136 6.94 -19.51 17.50
N ALA A 137 7.02 -20.28 18.59
CA ALA A 137 6.71 -21.72 18.59
C ALA A 137 5.25 -22.04 18.22
N LEU A 138 4.35 -21.07 18.31
CA LEU A 138 2.93 -21.18 17.99
C LEU A 138 2.56 -20.58 16.63
N ILE A 139 3.52 -20.07 15.83
CA ILE A 139 3.23 -19.50 14.50
C ILE A 139 2.45 -20.50 13.64
N LEU A 140 3.01 -21.69 13.41
CA LEU A 140 2.41 -22.69 12.54
C LEU A 140 1.03 -23.18 13.03
N PRO A 141 0.84 -23.59 14.30
CA PRO A 141 -0.48 -23.99 14.77
C PRO A 141 -1.49 -22.83 14.77
N THR A 142 -1.05 -21.59 15.00
CA THR A 142 -1.92 -20.41 14.88
C THR A 142 -2.36 -20.21 13.43
N VAL A 143 -1.40 -20.17 12.51
CA VAL A 143 -1.65 -19.93 11.08
C VAL A 143 -2.59 -20.97 10.48
N ILE A 144 -2.36 -22.25 10.78
CA ILE A 144 -3.20 -23.34 10.29
C ILE A 144 -4.54 -23.37 11.03
N GLY A 145 -4.52 -23.23 12.35
CA GLY A 145 -5.71 -23.33 13.19
C GLY A 145 -6.73 -22.23 12.92
N MET A 146 -6.29 -21.01 12.65
CA MET A 146 -7.16 -19.88 12.29
C MET A 146 -7.93 -20.14 10.98
N GLY A 147 -7.44 -21.02 10.11
CA GLY A 147 -8.17 -21.42 8.91
C GLY A 147 -9.34 -22.38 9.19
N ASP A 148 -9.33 -23.07 10.33
CA ASP A 148 -10.47 -23.88 10.78
C ASP A 148 -11.38 -23.04 11.70
N ASN A 149 -10.82 -22.44 12.75
CA ASN A 149 -11.52 -21.54 13.68
C ASN A 149 -10.53 -20.61 14.42
N ILE A 150 -10.69 -19.29 14.23
CA ILE A 150 -9.84 -18.25 14.83
C ILE A 150 -9.92 -18.26 16.36
N ALA A 151 -11.12 -18.38 16.95
CA ALA A 151 -11.29 -18.35 18.40
C ALA A 151 -10.67 -19.57 19.09
N THR A 152 -10.58 -20.72 18.42
CA THR A 152 -9.85 -21.89 18.93
C THR A 152 -8.33 -21.72 18.79
N ALA A 153 -7.88 -21.15 17.68
CA ALA A 153 -6.46 -20.94 17.41
C ALA A 153 -5.83 -19.86 18.31
N VAL A 154 -6.60 -18.82 18.62
CA VAL A 154 -6.21 -17.72 19.51
C VAL A 154 -7.31 -17.56 20.57
N PRO A 155 -7.27 -18.33 21.67
CA PRO A 155 -8.37 -18.37 22.66
C PRO A 155 -8.61 -17.10 23.45
N THR A 156 -7.56 -16.27 23.60
CA THR A 156 -7.60 -15.07 24.43
C THR A 156 -6.97 -13.91 23.66
N ASP A 157 -7.58 -12.74 23.73
CA ASP A 157 -7.03 -11.50 23.17
C ASP A 157 -5.99 -10.87 24.11
N ALA A 158 -5.35 -9.77 23.67
CA ALA A 158 -4.35 -9.05 24.46
C ALA A 158 -4.91 -8.45 25.76
N GLU A 159 -6.23 -8.24 25.85
CA GLU A 159 -6.91 -7.72 27.04
C GLU A 159 -7.33 -8.84 28.02
N GLY A 160 -7.03 -10.11 27.72
CA GLY A 160 -7.38 -11.25 28.57
C GLY A 160 -8.82 -11.73 28.41
N ARG A 161 -9.55 -11.26 27.41
CA ARG A 161 -10.92 -11.66 27.10
C ARG A 161 -10.90 -12.90 26.23
N LYS A 162 -11.88 -13.79 26.45
CA LYS A 162 -12.05 -14.97 25.59
C LYS A 162 -12.50 -14.54 24.20
N THR A 163 -11.72 -14.90 23.18
CA THR A 163 -11.98 -14.51 21.78
C THR A 163 -13.36 -14.94 21.32
N GLU A 164 -13.78 -16.18 21.65
CA GLU A 164 -15.11 -16.72 21.31
C GLU A 164 -16.31 -15.86 21.76
N ASN A 165 -16.12 -15.05 22.82
CA ASN A 165 -17.18 -14.22 23.39
C ASN A 165 -17.21 -12.80 22.84
N LEU A 166 -16.22 -12.40 22.04
CA LEU A 166 -16.12 -11.04 21.54
C LEU A 166 -17.17 -10.78 20.44
N PRO A 167 -17.90 -9.65 20.48
CA PRO A 167 -18.86 -9.28 19.45
C PRO A 167 -18.30 -9.30 18.02
N ILE A 168 -17.04 -8.91 17.81
CA ILE A 168 -16.36 -8.88 16.51
C ILE A 168 -16.28 -10.27 15.84
N MET A 169 -16.28 -11.35 16.63
CA MET A 169 -16.26 -12.73 16.13
C MET A 169 -17.60 -13.17 15.54
N LYS A 170 -18.68 -12.42 15.76
CA LYS A 170 -19.98 -12.71 15.13
C LYS A 170 -19.85 -12.53 13.62
N GLY A 171 -19.97 -13.64 12.90
CA GLY A 171 -19.83 -13.68 11.45
C GLY A 171 -18.38 -13.73 10.96
N ILE A 172 -17.38 -13.87 11.84
CA ILE A 172 -15.97 -14.05 11.47
C ILE A 172 -15.45 -15.32 12.15
N THR A 173 -15.38 -16.44 11.42
CA THR A 173 -14.98 -17.74 11.99
C THR A 173 -13.56 -18.12 11.60
N ASN A 174 -13.20 -17.93 10.34
CA ASN A 174 -11.89 -18.31 9.79
C ASN A 174 -11.50 -17.42 8.60
N TYR A 175 -10.54 -17.85 7.78
CA TYR A 175 -10.06 -17.09 6.61
C TYR A 175 -11.08 -16.88 5.49
N ASN A 176 -12.21 -17.59 5.50
CA ASN A 176 -13.27 -17.31 4.54
C ASN A 176 -13.82 -15.89 4.74
N GLU A 177 -13.95 -15.47 6.01
CA GLU A 177 -14.40 -14.13 6.38
C GLU A 177 -13.22 -13.19 6.65
N MET A 178 -12.18 -13.66 7.35
CA MET A 178 -10.89 -12.97 7.49
C MET A 178 -10.06 -13.16 6.22
N ASN A 179 -10.55 -12.61 5.12
CA ASN A 179 -10.10 -12.99 3.79
C ASN A 179 -8.81 -12.31 3.33
N LEU A 180 -8.28 -11.36 4.10
CA LEU A 180 -7.02 -10.67 3.82
C LEU A 180 -6.11 -10.67 5.05
N VAL A 181 -4.88 -11.10 4.84
CA VAL A 181 -3.77 -10.88 5.76
C VAL A 181 -2.81 -9.88 5.14
N VAL A 182 -2.50 -8.80 5.85
CA VAL A 182 -1.43 -7.86 5.51
C VAL A 182 -0.32 -8.01 6.54
N GLU A 183 0.85 -8.49 6.12
CA GLU A 183 2.00 -8.64 7.02
C GLU A 183 3.04 -7.55 6.77
N PHE A 184 3.44 -6.87 7.84
CA PHE A 184 4.43 -5.81 7.83
C PHE A 184 5.75 -6.33 8.36
N SER A 185 6.82 -6.29 7.55
CA SER A 185 8.10 -6.88 7.93
C SER A 185 9.31 -6.20 7.30
N GLY A 186 10.39 -6.14 8.09
CA GLY A 186 11.72 -5.74 7.64
C GLY A 186 12.70 -6.91 7.53
N SER A 187 12.22 -8.16 7.58
CA SER A 187 13.08 -9.36 7.47
C SER A 187 12.51 -10.45 6.55
N THR A 188 11.37 -11.03 6.92
CA THR A 188 10.64 -12.03 6.14
C THR A 188 9.17 -11.62 6.12
N ALA A 189 8.58 -11.42 4.94
CA ALA A 189 7.19 -10.96 4.82
C ALA A 189 6.30 -12.03 4.20
N GLY A 190 5.14 -12.27 4.81
CA GLY A 190 4.07 -13.12 4.27
C GLY A 190 4.38 -14.62 4.22
N ALA A 191 5.59 -15.07 4.56
CA ALA A 191 6.05 -16.44 4.26
C ALA A 191 5.18 -17.54 4.89
N TYR A 192 4.82 -17.43 6.17
CA TYR A 192 3.99 -18.44 6.83
C TYR A 192 2.57 -18.47 6.26
N TRP A 193 1.99 -17.30 6.01
CA TRP A 193 0.67 -17.19 5.37
C TRP A 193 0.70 -17.77 3.96
N LEU A 194 1.77 -17.50 3.21
CA LEU A 194 1.92 -17.91 1.83
C LEU A 194 2.08 -19.42 1.69
N VAL A 195 2.85 -20.03 2.59
CA VAL A 195 3.12 -21.47 2.55
C VAL A 195 1.96 -22.28 3.11
N TYR A 196 1.29 -21.80 4.16
CA TYR A 196 0.33 -22.61 4.91
C TYR A 196 -1.12 -22.15 4.79
N ALA A 197 -1.39 -20.84 4.80
CA ALA A 197 -2.77 -20.34 4.78
C ALA A 197 -3.34 -20.28 3.35
N ARG A 198 -2.63 -19.64 2.42
CA ARG A 198 -3.10 -19.48 1.03
C ARG A 198 -3.35 -20.80 0.30
N PRO A 199 -2.45 -21.80 0.30
CA PRO A 199 -2.67 -23.03 -0.48
C PRO A 199 -3.79 -23.91 0.09
N LYS A 200 -4.01 -23.86 1.41
CA LYS A 200 -5.02 -24.68 2.08
C LYS A 200 -6.40 -24.00 2.12
N PHE A 201 -6.45 -22.69 2.36
CA PHE A 201 -7.70 -21.96 2.64
C PHE A 201 -8.02 -20.85 1.63
N GLY A 202 -7.12 -20.56 0.68
CA GLY A 202 -7.34 -19.51 -0.31
C GLY A 202 -7.22 -18.09 0.24
N THR A 203 -6.62 -17.91 1.41
CA THR A 203 -6.42 -16.60 2.05
C THR A 203 -5.65 -15.65 1.13
N ASN A 204 -6.15 -14.42 0.99
CA ASN A 204 -5.41 -13.38 0.29
C ASN A 204 -4.33 -12.78 1.17
N ILE A 205 -3.18 -12.51 0.57
CA ILE A 205 -2.00 -12.06 1.29
C ILE A 205 -1.46 -10.84 0.58
N ALA A 206 -1.28 -9.77 1.34
CA ALA A 206 -0.50 -8.61 0.96
C ALA A 206 0.64 -8.44 1.96
N VAL A 207 1.67 -7.72 1.56
CA VAL A 207 2.82 -7.45 2.42
C VAL A 207 3.19 -5.97 2.38
N GLY A 208 3.55 -5.43 3.54
CA GLY A 208 4.20 -4.13 3.66
C GLY A 208 5.66 -4.34 4.07
N VAL A 209 6.61 -3.91 3.25
CA VAL A 209 8.02 -4.20 3.48
C VAL A 209 8.88 -2.95 3.40
N THR A 210 10.04 -2.99 4.06
CA THR A 210 11.07 -1.96 3.89
C THR A 210 11.51 -1.86 2.42
N ALA A 211 11.98 -0.69 2.00
CA ALA A 211 12.35 -0.47 0.59
C ALA A 211 13.42 -1.46 0.09
N VAL A 212 14.33 -1.88 0.96
CA VAL A 212 15.41 -2.84 0.63
C VAL A 212 14.89 -4.26 0.38
N MET A 213 13.73 -4.63 0.93
CA MET A 213 13.14 -5.95 0.79
C MET A 213 12.23 -6.10 -0.42
N ALA A 214 11.78 -4.99 -1.04
CA ALA A 214 10.78 -5.06 -2.09
C ALA A 214 11.19 -5.97 -3.25
N ALA A 215 12.48 -6.00 -3.59
CA ALA A 215 13.03 -6.88 -4.62
C ALA A 215 12.75 -8.37 -4.36
N ASP A 216 12.80 -8.80 -3.09
CA ASP A 216 12.59 -10.20 -2.70
C ASP A 216 11.12 -10.61 -2.80
N GLU A 217 10.20 -9.65 -2.71
CA GLU A 217 8.76 -9.91 -2.73
C GLU A 217 8.12 -9.82 -4.13
N TYR A 218 8.77 -9.14 -5.08
CA TYR A 218 8.27 -9.02 -6.46
C TYR A 218 8.00 -10.36 -7.15
N PRO A 219 8.82 -11.42 -7.01
CA PRO A 219 8.52 -12.72 -7.61
C PRO A 219 7.16 -13.28 -7.17
N TYR A 220 6.80 -13.16 -5.89
CA TYR A 220 5.51 -13.62 -5.36
C TYR A 220 4.35 -12.71 -5.79
N LEU A 221 4.60 -11.41 -5.94
CA LEU A 221 3.62 -10.49 -6.48
C LEU A 221 3.32 -10.80 -7.96
N GLN A 222 4.35 -11.04 -8.77
CA GLN A 222 4.23 -11.32 -10.21
C GLN A 222 3.52 -12.65 -10.51
N THR A 223 3.69 -13.65 -9.65
CA THR A 223 2.97 -14.93 -9.76
C THR A 223 1.54 -14.87 -9.21
N GLY A 224 1.11 -13.71 -8.65
CA GLY A 224 -0.18 -13.55 -7.99
C GLY A 224 -0.28 -14.31 -6.67
N GLN A 225 0.84 -14.71 -6.08
CA GLN A 225 0.91 -15.30 -4.74
C GLN A 225 0.64 -14.25 -3.65
N PHE A 226 1.12 -13.03 -3.85
CA PHE A 226 0.64 -11.84 -3.14
C PHE A 226 -0.30 -11.03 -4.02
N ILE A 227 -1.38 -10.53 -3.43
CA ILE A 227 -2.35 -9.67 -4.14
C ILE A 227 -1.85 -8.23 -4.27
N GLY A 228 -0.90 -7.82 -3.43
CA GLY A 228 -0.35 -6.48 -3.41
C GLY A 228 0.83 -6.34 -2.45
N LEU A 229 1.54 -5.23 -2.58
CA LEU A 229 2.82 -4.95 -1.93
C LEU A 229 2.90 -3.44 -1.65
N LEU A 230 3.19 -3.06 -0.41
CA LEU A 230 3.56 -1.69 -0.03
C LEU A 230 5.07 -1.65 0.23
N CYS A 231 5.77 -0.70 -0.38
CA CYS A 231 7.24 -0.62 -0.36
C CYS A 231 7.75 0.66 0.31
N GLY A 232 8.34 0.50 1.49
CA GLY A 232 8.92 1.55 2.32
C GLY A 232 7.99 2.75 2.56
N LEU A 233 8.59 3.88 2.93
CA LEU A 233 7.83 5.13 3.11
C LEU A 233 7.00 5.54 1.88
N LYS A 234 7.47 5.19 0.67
CA LYS A 234 6.75 5.48 -0.57
C LYS A 234 5.40 4.75 -0.62
N GLY A 235 5.36 3.46 -0.27
CA GLY A 235 4.13 2.68 -0.24
C GLY A 235 3.11 3.21 0.77
N ALA A 236 3.58 3.68 1.93
CA ALA A 236 2.72 4.36 2.90
C ALA A 236 2.11 5.64 2.32
N ALA A 237 2.94 6.50 1.71
CA ALA A 237 2.48 7.76 1.13
C ALA A 237 1.51 7.56 -0.05
N GLU A 238 1.73 6.54 -0.88
CA GLU A 238 0.79 6.13 -1.94
C GLU A 238 -0.55 5.69 -1.35
N TYR A 239 -0.53 4.87 -0.30
CA TYR A 239 -1.75 4.40 0.35
C TYR A 239 -2.51 5.53 1.04
N GLU A 240 -1.84 6.40 1.79
CA GLU A 240 -2.45 7.59 2.40
C GLU A 240 -3.06 8.50 1.34
N LYS A 241 -2.37 8.74 0.21
CA LYS A 241 -2.93 9.54 -0.88
C LYS A 241 -4.22 8.93 -1.44
N LEU A 242 -4.30 7.59 -1.56
CA LEU A 242 -5.55 6.93 -1.94
C LEU A 242 -6.63 7.24 -0.90
N VAL A 243 -6.35 7.00 0.38
CA VAL A 243 -7.29 7.29 1.48
C VAL A 243 -7.76 8.75 1.45
N ASP A 244 -6.85 9.72 1.31
CA ASP A 244 -7.16 11.16 1.27
C ASP A 244 -8.00 11.55 0.06
N VAL A 245 -7.67 11.05 -1.13
CA VAL A 245 -8.49 11.29 -2.34
C VAL A 245 -9.92 10.80 -2.11
N PHE A 246 -10.09 9.64 -1.48
CA PHE A 246 -11.43 9.11 -1.19
C PHE A 246 -12.12 9.80 0.01
N ALA A 247 -11.38 10.31 0.99
CA ALA A 247 -11.90 11.09 2.10
C ALA A 247 -12.31 12.52 1.69
N ALA A 248 -11.59 13.13 0.73
CA ALA A 248 -11.83 14.49 0.22
C ALA A 248 -13.16 14.65 -0.54
N TYR A 249 -13.78 13.55 -0.98
CA TYR A 249 -15.15 13.58 -1.53
C TYR A 249 -16.25 13.66 -0.47
N ARG A 250 -15.89 13.77 0.81
CA ARG A 250 -16.83 14.06 1.89
C ARG A 250 -16.95 15.57 2.09
N ALA A 251 -18.15 16.13 1.97
CA ALA A 251 -18.38 17.52 2.38
C ALA A 251 -18.17 17.64 3.91
N PRO A 252 -17.53 18.71 4.42
CA PRO A 252 -17.37 18.91 5.86
C PRO A 252 -18.73 18.85 6.57
N GLY A 253 -18.93 17.85 7.44
CA GLY A 253 -20.18 17.65 8.20
C GLY A 253 -21.05 16.47 7.76
N GLU A 254 -20.67 15.70 6.73
CA GLU A 254 -21.39 14.46 6.39
C GLU A 254 -21.16 13.35 7.45
N PRO A 255 -22.20 12.62 7.86
CA PRO A 255 -22.09 11.58 8.88
C PRO A 255 -21.10 10.46 8.49
N LEU A 256 -20.28 10.05 9.46
CA LEU A 256 -19.33 8.93 9.31
C LEU A 256 -19.98 7.56 9.60
N GLU A 257 -21.11 7.57 10.29
CA GLU A 257 -21.83 6.36 10.71
C GLU A 257 -23.06 6.13 9.82
N PRO A 258 -23.46 4.86 9.57
CA PRO A 258 -24.72 4.55 8.93
C PRO A 258 -25.89 5.24 9.63
N TYR A 259 -26.62 6.08 8.91
CA TYR A 259 -27.77 6.79 9.44
C TYR A 259 -29.04 6.35 8.72
N PHE A 260 -30.19 6.60 9.33
CA PHE A 260 -31.46 6.38 8.67
C PHE A 260 -31.95 7.73 8.15
N ASP A 261 -32.36 7.78 6.88
CA ASP A 261 -33.04 8.96 6.35
C ASP A 261 -34.44 9.13 6.95
N GLU A 262 -35.10 10.24 6.64
CA GLU A 262 -36.47 10.53 7.11
C GLU A 262 -37.51 9.49 6.62
N GLU A 263 -37.16 8.68 5.63
CA GLU A 263 -37.98 7.61 5.05
C GLU A 263 -37.71 6.25 5.69
N GLY A 264 -36.76 6.17 6.64
CA GLY A 264 -36.37 4.96 7.34
C GLY A 264 -35.41 4.05 6.57
N ASN A 265 -34.81 4.53 5.48
CA ASN A 265 -33.79 3.79 4.75
C ASN A 265 -32.43 3.94 5.42
N LYS A 266 -31.72 2.82 5.63
CA LYS A 266 -30.35 2.81 6.13
C LYS A 266 -29.40 3.33 5.05
N ILE A 267 -28.93 4.56 5.19
CA ILE A 267 -27.88 5.15 4.38
C ILE A 267 -26.53 4.81 5.02
N VAL A 268 -25.73 4.03 4.31
CA VAL A 268 -24.32 3.79 4.68
C VAL A 268 -23.48 4.83 3.94
N PRO A 269 -22.83 5.78 4.65
CA PRO A 269 -21.91 6.72 4.02
C PRO A 269 -20.74 5.93 3.40
N GLY A 270 -20.45 6.20 2.13
CA GLY A 270 -19.51 5.41 1.32
C GLY A 270 -20.24 4.48 0.35
N ARG A 271 -20.49 4.94 -0.88
CA ARG A 271 -20.92 4.03 -1.95
C ARG A 271 -19.76 3.12 -2.33
N SER A 272 -20.08 1.84 -2.52
CA SER A 272 -19.22 0.89 -3.21
C SER A 272 -18.82 1.45 -4.58
N PHE A 273 -17.53 1.29 -4.88
CA PHE A 273 -16.88 1.53 -6.15
C PHE A 273 -17.75 1.09 -7.34
N SER A 274 -18.56 2.00 -7.86
CA SER A 274 -19.15 1.83 -9.18
C SER A 274 -18.06 2.23 -10.18
N LYS A 275 -17.79 1.40 -11.19
CA LYS A 275 -16.87 1.74 -12.31
C LYS A 275 -17.16 3.12 -12.94
N ASP A 276 -18.37 3.63 -12.72
CA ASP A 276 -18.84 4.94 -13.15
C ASP A 276 -18.16 6.10 -12.42
N ILE A 277 -17.75 5.93 -11.15
CA ILE A 277 -17.06 6.96 -10.35
C ILE A 277 -15.61 7.12 -10.84
N LEU A 278 -14.90 6.01 -11.08
CA LEU A 278 -13.58 6.03 -11.75
C LEU A 278 -13.62 6.70 -13.13
N ASN A 279 -14.79 6.78 -13.75
CA ASN A 279 -14.98 7.38 -15.05
C ASN A 279 -15.29 8.87 -15.02
N GLN A 280 -15.58 9.43 -13.84
CA GLN A 280 -15.88 10.85 -13.69
C GLN A 280 -14.65 11.71 -14.04
N PRO A 281 -14.83 12.85 -14.71
CA PRO A 281 -13.73 13.73 -15.12
C PRO A 281 -12.87 14.18 -13.94
N GLU A 282 -13.51 14.57 -12.83
CA GLU A 282 -12.82 15.06 -11.62
C GLU A 282 -11.98 13.96 -10.94
N ILE A 283 -12.51 12.73 -10.86
CA ILE A 283 -11.80 11.56 -10.35
C ILE A 283 -10.68 11.16 -11.32
N LYS A 284 -10.93 11.21 -12.63
CA LYS A 284 -9.91 11.00 -13.64
C LYS A 284 -8.79 12.02 -13.53
N ASP A 285 -9.05 13.28 -13.21
CA ASP A 285 -7.98 14.27 -13.05
C ASP A 285 -7.16 14.05 -11.77
N LEU A 286 -7.79 13.53 -10.71
CA LEU A 286 -7.09 13.11 -9.48
C LEU A 286 -6.31 11.79 -9.63
N ILE A 287 -6.79 10.88 -10.49
CA ILE A 287 -6.15 9.59 -10.83
C ILE A 287 -5.11 9.74 -11.95
N LYS A 288 -5.34 10.62 -12.93
CA LYS A 288 -4.47 10.90 -14.10
C LYS A 288 -3.39 11.91 -13.75
N ILE A 289 -2.62 11.56 -12.74
CA ILE A 289 -1.21 11.94 -12.74
C ILE A 289 -0.46 10.61 -12.79
N THR A 290 -0.66 9.74 -13.78
CA THR A 290 0.04 9.81 -15.07
C THR A 290 -0.47 8.68 -15.99
N PRO A 291 -1.24 8.90 -17.07
CA PRO A 291 -0.85 8.23 -18.30
C PRO A 291 0.42 8.94 -18.74
N GLN A 292 1.52 8.23 -18.97
CA GLN A 292 2.53 8.82 -19.85
C GLN A 292 1.83 8.97 -21.19
N THR A 293 1.27 10.15 -21.44
CA THR A 293 0.69 10.51 -22.73
C THR A 293 1.82 10.66 -23.74
N GLU A 294 3.05 10.83 -23.28
CA GLU A 294 4.25 10.97 -24.09
C GLU A 294 5.30 9.91 -23.71
N ALA A 295 5.61 9.01 -24.64
CA ALA A 295 6.81 8.17 -24.55
C ALA A 295 8.02 8.96 -25.07
N LYS A 296 9.07 9.10 -24.26
CA LYS A 296 10.28 9.88 -24.59
C LYS A 296 11.48 8.95 -24.72
N PHE A 297 12.17 9.02 -25.84
CA PHE A 297 13.35 8.23 -26.17
C PHE A 297 14.52 9.13 -26.54
N SER A 298 15.75 8.70 -26.25
CA SER A 298 16.90 9.15 -27.05
C SER A 298 16.84 8.54 -28.46
N PRO A 299 17.55 9.12 -29.45
CA PRO A 299 17.59 8.56 -30.80
C PRO A 299 18.06 7.09 -30.84
N GLU A 300 19.02 6.72 -29.99
CA GLU A 300 19.55 5.36 -29.90
C GLU A 300 18.54 4.39 -29.27
N GLU A 301 17.86 4.81 -28.19
CA GLU A 301 16.83 4.01 -27.53
C GLU A 301 15.60 3.78 -28.42
N PHE A 302 15.24 4.77 -29.24
CA PHE A 302 14.11 4.63 -30.17
C PHE A 302 14.39 3.60 -31.27
N GLU A 303 15.60 3.58 -31.82
CA GLU A 303 15.99 2.57 -32.83
C GLU A 303 16.02 1.16 -32.22
N LEU A 304 16.50 1.02 -30.98
CA LEU A 304 16.46 -0.25 -30.26
C LEU A 304 15.02 -0.70 -29.97
N PHE A 305 14.14 0.24 -29.61
CA PHE A 305 12.71 -0.01 -29.40
C PHE A 305 11.98 -0.41 -30.69
N LEU A 306 12.33 0.16 -31.84
CA LEU A 306 11.73 -0.24 -33.11
C LEU A 306 12.10 -1.68 -33.50
N GLN A 307 13.32 -2.12 -33.19
CA GLN A 307 13.76 -3.49 -33.48
C GLN A 307 12.98 -4.56 -32.70
N THR A 308 12.36 -4.20 -31.57
CA THR A 308 11.51 -5.12 -30.79
C THR A 308 10.04 -5.10 -31.23
N CYS A 309 9.64 -4.17 -32.09
CA CYS A 309 8.27 -4.02 -32.59
C CYS A 309 8.07 -4.74 -33.93
N PRO A 310 6.87 -5.28 -34.24
CA PRO A 310 6.56 -5.83 -35.56
C PRO A 310 6.65 -4.78 -36.68
N GLU A 311 7.05 -5.19 -37.91
CA GLU A 311 7.29 -4.27 -39.05
C GLU A 311 6.09 -3.35 -39.36
N LYS A 312 4.87 -3.84 -39.16
CA LYS A 312 3.62 -3.07 -39.35
C LYS A 312 3.49 -1.92 -38.35
N ASP A 313 3.94 -2.13 -37.11
CA ASP A 313 3.84 -1.17 -36.02
C ASP A 313 5.01 -0.17 -36.05
N GLN A 314 6.18 -0.58 -36.57
CA GLN A 314 7.32 0.32 -36.82
C GLN A 314 6.96 1.47 -37.77
N GLN A 315 6.18 1.20 -38.83
CA GLN A 315 5.75 2.24 -39.78
C GLN A 315 4.82 3.26 -39.13
N LEU A 316 3.92 2.83 -38.23
CA LEU A 316 3.03 3.71 -37.46
C LEU A 316 3.83 4.56 -36.46
N LEU A 317 4.77 3.96 -35.73
CA LEU A 317 5.61 4.66 -34.76
C LEU A 317 6.52 5.70 -35.42
N HIS A 318 6.98 5.46 -36.65
CA HIS A 318 7.72 6.45 -37.42
C HIS A 318 6.89 7.66 -37.89
N GLN A 319 5.58 7.50 -38.09
CA GLN A 319 4.69 8.59 -38.51
C GLN A 319 4.29 9.50 -37.34
N VAL A 320 4.21 8.95 -36.13
CA VAL A 320 3.71 9.66 -34.94
C VAL A 320 4.85 10.27 -34.10
N LYS A 321 6.11 9.94 -34.41
CA LYS A 321 7.27 10.51 -33.72
C LYS A 321 7.41 12.02 -33.92
N GLN A 322 7.65 12.75 -32.83
CA GLN A 322 8.00 14.16 -32.84
C GLN A 322 9.39 14.33 -32.23
N SER A 323 10.21 15.24 -32.75
CA SER A 323 11.50 15.56 -32.13
C SER A 323 11.39 16.86 -31.35
N VAL A 324 11.59 16.78 -30.04
CA VAL A 324 11.55 17.92 -29.11
C VAL A 324 12.80 17.86 -28.24
N ASP A 325 13.58 18.95 -28.20
CA ASP A 325 14.80 19.09 -27.39
C ASP A 325 15.80 17.93 -27.52
N GLY A 326 16.01 17.44 -28.74
CA GLY A 326 16.97 16.34 -29.02
C GLY A 326 16.51 14.96 -28.59
N LYS A 327 15.26 14.82 -28.11
CA LYS A 327 14.60 13.55 -27.81
C LYS A 327 13.49 13.26 -28.82
N ILE A 328 13.16 11.98 -28.96
CA ILE A 328 12.02 11.50 -29.74
C ILE A 328 10.85 11.33 -28.78
N VAL A 329 9.73 12.00 -29.05
CA VAL A 329 8.51 11.99 -28.24
C VAL A 329 7.39 11.40 -29.07
N ILE A 330 6.67 10.42 -28.52
CA ILE A 330 5.49 9.81 -29.13
C ILE A 330 4.30 10.07 -28.24
N ASP A 331 3.32 10.77 -28.77
CA ASP A 331 2.05 11.03 -28.09
C ASP A 331 1.13 9.80 -28.22
N ILE A 332 0.98 9.07 -27.12
CA ILE A 332 0.22 7.83 -26.98
C ILE A 332 -1.29 8.10 -27.08
N GLU A 333 -1.77 9.32 -26.81
CA GLU A 333 -3.21 9.65 -26.96
C GLU A 333 -3.64 9.73 -28.42
N LYS A 334 -2.70 9.94 -29.34
CA LYS A 334 -2.95 9.95 -30.78
C LYS A 334 -2.91 8.56 -31.41
N LEU A 335 -2.64 7.52 -30.61
CA LEU A 335 -2.53 6.14 -31.06
C LEU A 335 -3.82 5.38 -30.77
N ASP A 336 -4.50 4.89 -31.81
CA ASP A 336 -5.64 3.99 -31.64
C ASP A 336 -5.15 2.55 -31.41
N LYS A 337 -5.55 1.96 -30.29
CA LYS A 337 -5.18 0.60 -29.87
C LYS A 337 -5.55 -0.47 -30.90
N ASN A 338 -6.55 -0.22 -31.76
CA ASN A 338 -6.96 -1.13 -32.81
C ASN A 338 -6.03 -1.13 -34.04
N GLN A 339 -5.09 -0.19 -34.11
CA GLN A 339 -4.15 -0.06 -35.25
C GLN A 339 -2.88 -0.89 -35.06
N PHE A 340 -2.56 -1.27 -33.82
CA PHE A 340 -1.37 -2.05 -33.47
C PHE A 340 -1.67 -3.55 -33.52
N SER A 341 -0.65 -4.32 -33.89
CA SER A 341 -0.76 -5.77 -33.83
C SER A 341 -0.92 -6.26 -32.39
N SER A 342 -1.72 -7.32 -32.19
CA SER A 342 -1.87 -7.93 -30.87
C SER A 342 -0.52 -8.50 -30.41
N LEU A 343 -0.07 -8.14 -29.21
CA LEU A 343 1.08 -8.77 -28.58
C LEU A 343 0.81 -10.27 -28.44
N THR A 344 1.56 -11.09 -29.19
CA THR A 344 1.66 -12.55 -28.98
C THR A 344 2.48 -12.89 -27.77
#